data_AF-A0A0D2U9K9-F1
#
_entry.id   AF-A0A0D2U9K9-F1
#
_cell.length_a   1.000
_cell.length_b   1.000
_cell.length_c   1.000
_cell.angle_alpha   90.00
_cell.angle_beta   90.00
_cell.angle_gamma   90.00
#
_symmetry.space_group_name_H-M   'P 1'
#
loop_
_entity.id
_entity.type
_entity.pdbx_description
1 polymer ?
#
loop_
_entity_poly.entity_id
_entity_poly.type
_entity_poly.pdbx_seq_one_letter_code
_entity_poly.pdbx_strand_id
1 'polypeptide(L)'
;MSLQLKSLVRKELRARLRAMDTATRAAESKRIVTQVLTQCERYKQAKHVAMFLSMPSEVDTAELLADSLKAGKTVYVPRYEADTMDFLRVYSLRDIATLPRNEMNIAQPEYHVSQSVLTPEATEVEMASPAEAAGGASVTTTSETTAPTTAPTTATTAHSNTTTTNTTPSIKESAETVARENPLDNGKLDLILVPGLGFTAAGDRIGRGKGYYDKYLTRIFTTFAANGWTAPATIALTFPCQIMDSIPTDATDVRIGHVLF
;
A
#
# COMPACT_ATOMS: atom_id res chain seq x y z
N MET A 1 10.16 -4.81 35.81
CA MET A 1 9.35 -3.60 36.11
C MET A 1 8.83 -2.92 34.83
N SER A 2 9.63 -2.75 33.76
CA SER A 2 9.21 -2.07 32.51
C SER A 2 8.08 -2.78 31.73
N LEU A 3 8.07 -4.11 31.65
CA LEU A 3 7.08 -4.87 30.86
C LEU A 3 5.64 -4.73 31.37
N GLN A 4 5.45 -4.74 32.69
CA GLN A 4 4.13 -4.55 33.30
C GLN A 4 3.61 -3.14 33.03
N LEU A 5 4.45 -2.12 33.17
CA LEU A 5 4.08 -0.74 32.89
C LEU A 5 3.76 -0.53 31.39
N LYS A 6 4.59 -1.07 30.49
CA LYS A 6 4.30 -1.09 29.04
C LYS A 6 2.97 -1.78 28.74
N SER A 7 2.63 -2.87 29.44
CA SER A 7 1.35 -3.56 29.27
C SER A 7 0.16 -2.69 29.68
N LEU A 8 0.25 -1.98 30.81
CA LEU A 8 -0.77 -1.02 31.27
C LEU A 8 -0.96 0.11 30.28
N VAL A 9 0.13 0.72 29.80
CA VAL A 9 0.10 1.78 28.79
C VAL A 9 -0.54 1.30 27.49
N ARG A 10 -0.21 0.10 27.01
CA ARG A 10 -0.88 -0.48 25.82
C ARG A 10 -2.36 -0.71 26.05
N LYS A 11 -2.77 -1.14 27.25
CA LYS A 11 -4.19 -1.33 27.60
C LYS A 11 -4.95 -0.01 27.54
N GLU A 12 -4.38 1.04 28.11
CA GLU A 12 -4.94 2.40 28.09
C GLU A 12 -5.07 2.94 26.66
N LEU A 13 -4.00 2.93 25.88
CA LEU A 13 -4.01 3.45 24.50
C LEU A 13 -4.99 2.70 23.59
N ARG A 14 -5.10 1.38 23.75
CA ARG A 14 -6.14 0.60 23.05
C ARG A 14 -7.55 1.01 23.45
N ALA A 15 -7.77 1.41 24.71
CA ALA A 15 -9.08 1.92 25.14
C ALA A 15 -9.37 3.29 24.50
N ARG A 16 -8.39 4.20 24.47
CA ARG A 16 -8.53 5.51 23.79
C ARG A 16 -8.83 5.35 22.29
N LEU A 17 -8.11 4.45 21.61
CA LEU A 17 -8.34 4.14 20.19
C LEU A 17 -9.71 3.53 19.92
N ARG A 18 -10.26 2.72 20.83
CA ARG A 18 -11.61 2.16 20.70
C ARG A 18 -12.71 3.20 20.93
N ALA A 19 -12.42 4.25 21.70
CA ALA A 19 -13.37 5.34 21.93
C ALA A 19 -13.51 6.28 20.72
N MET A 20 -12.57 6.26 19.77
CA MET A 20 -12.72 6.96 18.50
C MET A 20 -13.65 6.18 17.57
N ASP A 21 -14.80 6.79 17.27
CA ASP A 21 -15.70 6.29 16.24
C ASP A 21 -15.06 6.38 14.83
N THR A 22 -15.69 5.72 13.87
CA THR A 22 -15.20 5.62 12.49
C THR A 22 -15.14 6.98 11.79
N ALA A 23 -16.12 7.87 12.03
CA ALA A 23 -16.19 9.17 11.37
C ALA A 23 -15.07 10.10 11.84
N THR A 24 -14.85 10.14 13.16
CA THR A 24 -13.76 10.90 13.80
C THR A 24 -12.41 10.39 13.33
N ARG A 25 -12.22 9.06 13.28
CA ARG A 25 -10.98 8.45 12.78
C ARG A 25 -10.70 8.83 11.33
N ALA A 26 -11.72 8.81 10.46
CA ALA A 26 -11.58 9.19 9.06
C ALA A 26 -11.24 10.69 8.92
N ALA A 27 -11.91 11.57 9.68
CA ALA A 27 -11.65 13.01 9.68
C ALA A 27 -10.23 13.34 10.16
N GLU A 28 -9.79 12.74 11.26
CA GLU A 28 -8.43 12.92 11.78
C GLU A 28 -7.38 12.34 10.84
N SER A 29 -7.63 11.19 10.22
CA SER A 29 -6.72 10.62 9.22
C SER A 29 -6.55 11.59 8.05
N LYS A 30 -7.66 12.12 7.52
CA LYS A 30 -7.63 13.11 6.44
C LYS A 30 -6.86 14.37 6.83
N ARG A 31 -7.04 14.88 8.05
CA ARG A 31 -6.30 16.05 8.54
C ARG A 31 -4.79 15.78 8.58
N ILE A 32 -4.39 14.65 9.17
CA ILE A 32 -2.98 14.23 9.27
C ILE A 32 -2.35 14.05 7.89
N VAL A 33 -3.04 13.35 6.98
CA VAL A 33 -2.60 13.16 5.59
C VAL A 33 -2.44 14.49 4.88
N THR A 34 -3.43 15.38 4.99
CA THR A 34 -3.39 16.72 4.38
C THR A 34 -2.17 17.49 4.89
N GLN A 35 -1.87 17.42 6.19
CA GLN A 35 -0.69 18.06 6.78
C GLN A 35 0.61 17.47 6.22
N VAL A 36 0.70 16.15 6.06
CA VAL A 36 1.87 15.51 5.42
C VAL A 36 2.05 16.02 3.99
N LEU A 37 1.00 16.00 3.17
CA LEU A 37 1.04 16.42 1.77
C LEU A 37 1.38 17.90 1.61
N THR A 38 0.84 18.77 2.46
CA THR A 38 0.92 20.23 2.28
C THR A 38 2.05 20.90 3.06
N GLN A 39 2.50 20.33 4.18
CA GLN A 39 3.42 20.99 5.11
C GLN A 39 4.69 20.19 5.42
N CYS A 40 4.72 18.88 5.14
CA CYS A 40 5.89 18.07 5.47
C CYS A 40 6.94 18.09 4.35
N GLU A 41 7.92 19.01 4.45
CA GLU A 41 9.00 19.12 3.46
C GLU A 41 9.82 17.83 3.32
N ARG A 42 10.04 17.10 4.43
CA ARG A 42 10.72 15.79 4.38
C ARG A 42 9.97 14.79 3.50
N TYR A 43 8.64 14.75 3.57
CA TYR A 43 7.84 13.90 2.70
C TYR A 43 7.90 14.35 1.24
N LYS A 44 7.74 15.65 0.99
CA LYS A 44 7.77 16.21 -0.37
C LYS A 44 9.10 15.93 -1.07
N GLN A 45 10.22 16.10 -0.36
CA GLN A 45 11.58 15.93 -0.90
C GLN A 45 12.01 14.46 -1.02
N ALA A 46 11.43 13.54 -0.24
CA ALA A 46 11.81 12.14 -0.28
C ALA A 46 11.54 11.50 -1.65
N LYS A 47 12.51 10.76 -2.17
CA LYS A 47 12.37 9.95 -3.39
C LYS A 47 12.05 8.49 -3.06
N HIS A 48 12.41 8.05 -1.86
CA HIS A 48 12.27 6.68 -1.37
C HIS A 48 11.57 6.71 -0.02
N VAL A 49 10.34 6.19 0.05
CA VAL A 49 9.49 6.26 1.24
C VAL A 49 9.05 4.87 1.66
N ALA A 50 9.30 4.52 2.92
CA ALA A 50 8.73 3.34 3.57
C ALA A 50 7.49 3.72 4.35
N MET A 51 6.39 2.99 4.17
CA MET A 51 5.12 3.26 4.84
C MET A 51 4.34 1.99 5.17
N PHE A 52 3.62 2.00 6.28
CA PHE A 52 2.78 0.88 6.70
C PHE A 52 1.46 0.86 5.92
N LEU A 53 0.91 -0.34 5.73
CA LEU A 53 -0.47 -0.53 5.28
C LEU A 53 -1.38 -0.46 6.51
N SER A 54 -2.21 0.57 6.59
CA SER A 54 -2.97 0.91 7.80
C SER A 54 -3.88 -0.22 8.29
N MET A 55 -3.76 -0.55 9.57
CA MET A 55 -4.80 -1.32 10.26
C MET A 55 -5.96 -0.42 10.69
N PRO A 56 -7.16 -0.96 10.98
CA PRO A 56 -8.32 -0.16 11.38
C PRO A 56 -8.09 0.78 12.57
N SER A 57 -7.11 0.48 13.43
CA SER A 57 -6.78 1.28 14.60
C SER A 57 -5.71 2.35 14.35
N GLU A 58 -5.29 2.57 13.11
CA GLU A 58 -4.17 3.46 12.72
C GLU A 58 -4.67 4.58 11.80
N VAL A 59 -3.82 5.59 11.57
CA VAL A 59 -4.05 6.63 10.55
C VAL A 59 -4.12 5.96 9.19
N ASP A 60 -5.12 6.29 8.39
CA ASP A 60 -5.25 5.79 7.01
C ASP A 60 -4.17 6.40 6.09
N THR A 61 -3.30 5.57 5.53
CA THR A 61 -2.19 5.97 4.65
C THR A 61 -2.48 5.75 3.16
N ALA A 62 -3.68 5.30 2.78
CA ALA A 62 -4.02 4.97 1.39
C ALA A 62 -3.79 6.14 0.42
N GLU A 63 -4.12 7.36 0.84
CA GLU A 63 -3.90 8.57 0.04
C GLU A 63 -2.41 8.91 -0.10
N LEU A 64 -1.59 8.69 0.93
CA LEU A 64 -0.14 8.89 0.86
C LEU A 64 0.55 7.84 -0.04
N LEU A 65 0.08 6.59 -0.03
CA LEU A 65 0.53 5.54 -0.94
C LEU A 65 0.27 5.94 -2.39
N ALA A 66 -0.97 6.37 -2.68
CA ALA A 66 -1.38 6.79 -4.02
C ALA A 66 -0.60 8.03 -4.49
N ASP A 67 -0.47 9.05 -3.62
CA ASP A 67 0.29 10.27 -3.92
C ASP A 67 1.77 9.95 -4.19
N SER A 68 2.39 9.11 -3.35
CA SER A 68 3.81 8.75 -3.51
C SER A 68 4.07 8.02 -4.83
N LEU A 69 3.25 7.04 -5.19
CA LEU A 69 3.36 6.32 -6.46
C LEU A 69 3.11 7.25 -7.65
N LYS A 70 2.08 8.10 -7.59
CA LYS A 70 1.77 9.08 -8.63
C LYS A 70 2.89 10.10 -8.83
N ALA A 71 3.55 10.50 -7.75
CA ALA A 71 4.71 11.39 -7.78
C ALA A 71 6.01 10.71 -8.24
N GLY A 72 5.97 9.42 -8.60
CA GLY A 72 7.14 8.67 -9.05
C GLY A 72 8.14 8.33 -7.95
N LYS A 73 7.73 8.39 -6.67
CA LYS A 73 8.56 7.95 -5.55
C LYS A 73 8.65 6.42 -5.55
N THR A 74 9.79 5.90 -5.09
CA THR A 74 9.89 4.48 -4.75
C THR A 74 9.22 4.26 -3.40
N VAL A 75 8.21 3.40 -3.37
CA VAL A 75 7.42 3.10 -2.17
C VAL A 75 7.77 1.71 -1.66
N TYR A 76 8.04 1.60 -0.37
CA TYR A 76 8.26 0.33 0.32
C TYR A 76 7.19 0.09 1.38
N VAL A 77 6.73 -1.15 1.52
CA VAL A 77 5.73 -1.55 2.54
C VAL A 77 6.24 -2.76 3.34
N PRO A 78 5.76 -2.99 4.57
CA PRO A 78 6.34 -3.99 5.45
C PRO A 78 6.01 -5.43 5.03
N ARG A 79 7.03 -6.29 5.06
CA ARG A 79 6.98 -7.75 4.98
C ARG A 79 7.32 -8.31 6.36
N TYR A 80 6.45 -9.13 6.93
CA TYR A 80 6.74 -9.83 8.19
C TYR A 80 7.13 -11.28 7.90
N GLU A 81 8.23 -11.73 8.52
CA GLU A 81 8.70 -13.12 8.45
C GLU A 81 9.19 -13.53 9.85
N ALA A 82 8.51 -14.50 10.47
CA ALA A 82 8.75 -14.91 11.85
C ALA A 82 8.88 -13.72 12.84
N ASP A 83 10.11 -13.43 13.28
CA ASP A 83 10.43 -12.39 14.27
C ASP A 83 11.18 -11.19 13.66
N THR A 84 11.20 -11.09 12.33
CA THR A 84 11.79 -9.99 11.58
C THR A 84 10.75 -9.28 10.69
N MET A 85 11.09 -8.06 10.28
CA MET A 85 10.31 -7.25 9.37
C MET A 85 11.26 -6.64 8.35
N ASP A 86 10.97 -6.78 7.06
CA ASP A 86 11.63 -6.05 5.99
C ASP A 86 10.68 -5.00 5.39
N PHE A 87 11.23 -4.06 4.63
CA PHE A 87 10.44 -3.18 3.76
C PHE A 87 10.76 -3.56 2.31
N LEU A 88 9.74 -3.88 1.53
CA LEU A 88 9.89 -4.31 0.13
C LEU A 88 9.15 -3.37 -0.80
N ARG A 89 9.74 -3.10 -1.97
CA ARG A 89 9.18 -2.17 -2.96
C ARG A 89 7.83 -2.65 -3.48
N VAL A 90 6.89 -1.73 -3.58
CA VAL A 90 5.64 -1.89 -4.36
C VAL A 90 5.68 -0.98 -5.58
N TYR A 91 5.02 -1.42 -6.64
CA TYR A 91 5.16 -0.80 -7.97
C TYR A 91 3.92 -0.03 -8.42
N SER A 92 2.74 -0.37 -7.91
CA SER A 92 1.48 0.29 -8.28
C SER A 92 0.40 0.08 -7.21
N LEU A 93 -0.72 0.79 -7.33
CA LEU A 93 -1.90 0.53 -6.49
C LEU A 93 -2.49 -0.87 -6.76
N ARG A 94 -2.40 -1.36 -8.01
CA ARG A 94 -2.81 -2.72 -8.37
C ARG A 94 -1.94 -3.76 -7.65
N ASP A 95 -0.63 -3.56 -7.64
CA ASP A 95 0.32 -4.40 -6.89
C ASP A 95 -0.09 -4.48 -5.41
N ILE A 96 -0.30 -3.33 -4.76
CA ILE A 96 -0.74 -3.25 -3.36
C ILE A 96 -2.08 -3.98 -3.13
N ALA A 97 -3.06 -3.80 -4.03
CA ALA A 97 -4.37 -4.43 -3.92
C ALA A 97 -4.33 -5.96 -4.05
N THR A 98 -3.32 -6.49 -4.74
CA THR A 98 -3.14 -7.93 -4.98
C THR A 98 -2.20 -8.62 -3.99
N LEU A 99 -1.66 -7.90 -3.01
CA LEU A 99 -0.74 -8.48 -2.04
C LEU A 99 -1.40 -9.62 -1.25
N PRO A 100 -0.72 -10.77 -1.09
CA PRO A 100 -1.23 -11.84 -0.26
C PRO A 100 -1.32 -11.40 1.19
N ARG A 101 -2.25 -12.01 1.92
CA ARG A 101 -2.40 -11.78 3.36
C ARG A 101 -1.73 -12.91 4.13
N ASN A 102 -1.02 -12.54 5.20
CA ASN A 102 -0.43 -13.52 6.12
C ASN A 102 -1.51 -14.13 7.05
N GLU A 103 -1.10 -15.03 7.96
CA GLU A 103 -1.98 -15.68 8.96
C GLU A 103 -2.76 -14.69 9.84
N MET A 104 -2.28 -13.46 9.97
CA MET A 104 -2.94 -12.38 10.73
C MET A 104 -3.83 -11.49 9.87
N ASN A 105 -4.12 -11.90 8.63
CA ASN A 105 -4.92 -11.16 7.65
C ASN A 105 -4.32 -9.79 7.26
N ILE A 106 -3.00 -9.60 7.44
CA ILE A 106 -2.29 -8.39 7.04
C ILE A 106 -1.76 -8.58 5.63
N ALA A 107 -2.11 -7.67 4.71
CA ALA A 107 -1.57 -7.65 3.36
C ALA A 107 -0.06 -7.34 3.42
N GLN A 108 0.76 -8.14 2.75
CA GLN A 108 2.21 -7.94 2.71
C GLN A 108 2.81 -8.42 1.38
N PRO A 109 3.87 -7.78 0.88
CA PRO A 109 4.57 -8.24 -0.32
C PRO A 109 5.21 -9.60 -0.09
N GLU A 110 5.37 -10.37 -1.16
CA GLU A 110 6.32 -11.48 -1.20
C GLU A 110 7.71 -10.96 -1.59
N TYR A 111 8.76 -11.72 -1.32
CA TYR A 111 10.12 -11.35 -1.73
C TYR A 111 10.29 -11.28 -3.25
N HIS A 112 9.45 -11.99 -4.00
CA HIS A 112 9.45 -11.98 -5.46
C HIS A 112 8.11 -11.48 -5.98
N VAL A 113 8.12 -10.89 -7.16
CA VAL A 113 6.93 -10.37 -7.84
C VAL A 113 6.94 -10.83 -9.30
N SER A 114 5.78 -11.14 -9.87
CA SER A 114 5.68 -11.46 -11.29
C SER A 114 6.08 -10.26 -12.15
N GLN A 115 6.82 -10.51 -13.23
CA GLN A 115 7.20 -9.48 -14.20
C GLN A 115 5.98 -8.70 -14.73
N SER A 116 4.81 -9.35 -14.82
CA SER A 116 3.54 -8.74 -15.27
C SER A 116 3.00 -7.63 -14.36
N VAL A 117 3.44 -7.56 -13.11
CA VAL A 117 3.02 -6.54 -12.12
C VAL A 117 3.92 -5.29 -12.20
N LEU A 118 5.10 -5.40 -12.81
CA LEU A 118 6.08 -4.31 -12.91
C LEU A 118 5.72 -3.28 -13.99
N THR A 119 4.84 -3.61 -14.94
CA THR A 119 4.43 -2.68 -15.99
C THR A 119 3.42 -1.69 -15.44
N PRO A 120 3.69 -0.37 -15.50
CA PRO A 120 2.64 0.61 -15.32
C PRO A 120 1.59 0.35 -16.41
N GLU A 121 0.33 0.14 -16.05
CA GLU A 121 -0.75 0.21 -17.04
C GLU A 121 -0.62 1.55 -17.76
N ALA A 122 -0.46 1.51 -19.08
CA ALA A 122 -0.67 2.67 -19.92
C ALA A 122 -2.05 3.22 -19.57
N THR A 123 -2.12 4.50 -19.23
CA THR A 123 -3.39 5.18 -18.98
C THR A 123 -4.14 5.28 -20.31
N GLU A 124 -4.95 4.28 -20.63
CA GLU A 124 -5.96 4.39 -21.68
C GLU A 124 -7.10 5.26 -21.15
N VAL A 125 -7.01 6.57 -21.45
CA VAL A 125 -8.17 7.37 -21.87
C VAL A 125 -7.69 8.32 -22.96
N GLU A 126 -7.55 7.79 -24.17
CA GLU A 126 -7.76 8.57 -25.38
C GLU A 126 -9.28 8.58 -25.67
N MET A 127 -9.76 9.60 -26.38
CA MET A 127 -11.14 9.89 -26.80
C MET A 127 -11.92 10.79 -25.81
N ALA A 128 -12.39 12.00 -26.14
CA ALA A 128 -12.58 12.61 -27.46
C ALA A 128 -12.61 14.15 -27.35
N SER A 129 -12.01 14.79 -28.35
CA SER A 129 -12.26 16.18 -28.73
C SER A 129 -13.63 16.28 -29.41
N PRO A 130 -14.51 17.25 -29.06
CA PRO A 130 -15.62 17.61 -29.93
C PRO A 130 -15.15 18.66 -30.94
N ALA A 131 -15.21 18.24 -32.21
CA ALA A 131 -15.02 19.09 -33.37
C ALA A 131 -16.01 20.27 -33.40
N GLU A 132 -15.48 21.45 -33.73
CA GLU A 132 -16.25 22.56 -34.29
C GLU A 132 -16.68 22.22 -35.72
N ALA A 133 -17.98 22.25 -36.00
CA ALA A 133 -18.48 22.48 -37.35
C ALA A 133 -19.89 23.06 -37.27
N ALA A 134 -20.01 24.31 -37.73
CA ALA A 134 -21.26 25.02 -37.95
C ALA A 134 -21.93 24.57 -39.26
N GLY A 135 -23.27 24.61 -39.26
CA GLY A 135 -24.06 25.08 -40.41
C GLY A 135 -24.76 24.03 -41.26
N GLY A 136 -26.08 24.25 -41.45
CA GLY A 136 -26.78 23.87 -42.68
C GLY A 136 -28.07 23.06 -42.50
N ALA A 137 -29.21 23.74 -42.63
CA ALA A 137 -30.55 23.18 -42.64
C ALA A 137 -30.88 22.33 -43.90
N SER A 138 -31.81 21.37 -43.80
CA SER A 138 -33.09 21.35 -44.55
C SER A 138 -33.82 20.00 -44.45
N VAL A 139 -35.09 20.07 -44.02
CA VAL A 139 -36.33 19.38 -44.47
C VAL A 139 -36.18 18.13 -45.37
N THR A 140 -36.91 17.03 -45.06
CA THR A 140 -38.04 16.44 -45.85
C THR A 140 -38.63 15.19 -45.14
N THR A 141 -39.92 14.98 -45.41
CA THR A 141 -40.99 14.15 -44.83
C THR A 141 -41.05 12.68 -45.31
N THR A 142 -41.89 11.85 -44.64
CA THR A 142 -42.55 10.57 -45.05
C THR A 142 -41.67 9.31 -45.19
N SER A 143 -42.09 8.05 -44.99
CA SER A 143 -43.24 7.31 -44.42
C SER A 143 -42.92 5.80 -44.56
N GLU A 144 -43.62 4.95 -43.80
CA GLU A 144 -43.90 3.50 -44.06
C GLU A 144 -42.77 2.44 -43.97
N THR A 145 -42.84 1.40 -43.13
CA THR A 145 -43.73 0.19 -43.02
C THR A 145 -43.10 -1.04 -43.69
N THR A 146 -42.95 -2.12 -42.90
CA THR A 146 -43.14 -3.57 -43.20
C THR A 146 -41.99 -4.49 -42.77
N ALA A 147 -42.34 -5.47 -41.92
CA ALA A 147 -41.66 -6.76 -41.71
C ALA A 147 -42.23 -7.79 -42.74
N PRO A 148 -42.07 -9.13 -42.62
CA PRO A 148 -41.12 -10.04 -41.96
C PRO A 148 -40.64 -11.17 -42.94
N THR A 149 -40.30 -12.38 -42.43
CA THR A 149 -40.32 -13.72 -43.10
C THR A 149 -38.92 -14.15 -43.63
N THR A 150 -38.31 -15.32 -43.40
CA THR A 150 -38.74 -16.70 -43.06
C THR A 150 -37.51 -17.57 -42.67
N ALA A 151 -37.73 -18.60 -41.84
CA ALA A 151 -36.89 -19.82 -41.69
C ALA A 151 -37.06 -20.77 -42.92
N PRO A 152 -36.71 -22.08 -42.96
CA PRO A 152 -36.01 -23.01 -42.03
C PRO A 152 -34.89 -23.84 -42.78
N THR A 153 -34.19 -24.86 -42.23
CA THR A 153 -34.63 -26.28 -42.21
C THR A 153 -33.43 -27.22 -41.95
N THR A 154 -33.60 -28.13 -40.95
CA THR A 154 -33.06 -29.51 -40.74
C THR A 154 -31.56 -29.85 -40.80
N ALA A 155 -30.96 -30.43 -39.74
CA ALA A 155 -31.03 -31.83 -39.22
C ALA A 155 -30.15 -32.80 -40.06
N THR A 156 -29.25 -33.63 -39.52
CA THR A 156 -29.52 -34.90 -38.81
C THR A 156 -28.21 -35.74 -38.70
N THR A 157 -28.00 -36.43 -37.55
CA THR A 157 -27.29 -37.73 -37.31
C THR A 157 -25.76 -37.83 -37.56
N ALA A 158 -24.88 -37.95 -36.57
CA ALA A 158 -24.54 -39.09 -35.67
C ALA A 158 -23.72 -40.24 -36.32
N HIS A 159 -22.49 -40.47 -35.85
CA HIS A 159 -21.98 -41.70 -35.20
C HIS A 159 -20.44 -41.85 -35.24
N SER A 160 -19.94 -42.39 -34.13
CA SER A 160 -18.78 -43.30 -33.98
C SER A 160 -17.34 -42.75 -33.88
N ASN A 161 -16.84 -42.88 -32.64
CA ASN A 161 -15.58 -43.49 -32.19
C ASN A 161 -14.31 -43.30 -33.04
N THR A 162 -13.25 -42.75 -32.43
CA THR A 162 -12.03 -43.52 -32.12
C THR A 162 -11.04 -42.69 -31.30
N THR A 163 -10.42 -43.37 -30.33
CA THR A 163 -9.27 -42.94 -29.54
C THR A 163 -8.13 -42.45 -30.42
N THR A 164 -7.63 -41.24 -30.17
CA THR A 164 -6.25 -40.88 -30.53
C THR A 164 -5.69 -40.00 -29.43
N THR A 165 -4.62 -40.51 -28.83
CA THR A 165 -3.74 -39.83 -27.90
C THR A 165 -3.20 -38.55 -28.53
N ASN A 166 -3.64 -37.40 -28.05
CA ASN A 166 -2.94 -36.13 -28.28
C ASN A 166 -2.38 -35.64 -26.96
N THR A 167 -1.08 -35.87 -26.80
CA THR A 167 -0.21 -35.16 -25.87
C THR A 167 -0.22 -33.69 -26.28
N THR A 168 -1.10 -32.89 -25.70
CA THR A 168 -0.96 -31.44 -25.72
C THR A 168 0.25 -31.09 -24.87
N PRO A 169 1.28 -30.42 -25.40
CA PRO A 169 2.31 -29.86 -24.54
C PRO A 169 1.64 -28.74 -23.74
N SER A 170 1.40 -29.00 -22.46
CA SER A 170 1.16 -27.94 -21.49
C SER A 170 2.38 -27.03 -21.49
N ILE A 171 2.35 -25.97 -22.28
CA ILE A 171 3.23 -24.82 -22.08
C ILE A 171 2.78 -24.24 -20.74
N LYS A 172 3.40 -24.73 -19.66
CA LYS A 172 3.45 -23.99 -18.41
C LYS A 172 4.28 -22.77 -18.73
N GLU A 173 3.60 -21.68 -19.07
CA GLU A 173 4.17 -20.34 -19.05
C GLU A 173 4.64 -20.11 -17.61
N SER A 174 5.91 -20.41 -17.35
CA SER A 174 6.52 -20.17 -16.06
C SER A 174 6.56 -18.66 -15.89
N ALA A 175 5.62 -18.11 -15.13
CA ALA A 175 5.59 -16.69 -14.82
C ALA A 175 6.94 -16.31 -14.20
N GLU A 176 7.77 -15.61 -14.98
CA GLU A 176 9.06 -15.12 -14.49
C GLU A 176 8.81 -14.16 -13.33
N THR A 177 9.48 -14.43 -12.21
CA THR A 177 9.41 -13.59 -11.01
C THR A 177 10.75 -12.91 -10.75
N VAL A 178 10.70 -11.68 -10.24
CA VAL A 178 11.87 -10.85 -9.93
C VAL A 178 11.84 -10.49 -8.45
N ALA A 179 13.01 -10.41 -7.81
CA ALA A 179 13.12 -9.99 -6.42
C ALA A 179 12.69 -8.52 -6.26
N ARG A 180 11.89 -8.25 -5.21
CA ARG A 180 11.54 -6.87 -4.82
C ARG A 180 12.75 -6.20 -4.19
N GLU A 181 12.92 -4.91 -4.49
CA GLU A 181 13.96 -4.12 -3.85
C GLU A 181 13.72 -3.99 -2.34
N ASN A 182 14.80 -4.13 -1.56
CA ASN A 182 14.84 -3.89 -0.13
C ASN A 182 15.83 -2.76 0.17
N PRO A 183 15.44 -1.72 0.93
CA PRO A 183 16.34 -0.63 1.32
C PRO A 183 17.62 -1.05 2.03
N LEU A 184 17.58 -2.18 2.74
CA LEU A 184 18.75 -2.72 3.43
C LEU A 184 19.86 -3.15 2.46
N ASP A 185 19.50 -3.47 1.22
CA ASP A 185 20.44 -3.99 0.22
C ASP A 185 21.03 -2.88 -0.66
N ASN A 186 20.37 -1.72 -0.76
CA ASN A 186 20.71 -0.71 -1.75
C ASN A 186 20.85 0.73 -1.20
N GLY A 187 20.56 0.96 0.08
CA GLY A 187 20.68 2.28 0.71
C GLY A 187 19.65 3.32 0.25
N LYS A 188 18.62 2.90 -0.49
CA LYS A 188 17.62 3.79 -1.08
C LYS A 188 16.42 3.93 -0.15
N LEU A 189 16.55 4.77 0.88
CA LEU A 189 15.45 5.14 1.76
C LEU A 189 15.69 6.51 2.38
N ASP A 190 14.74 7.42 2.18
CA ASP A 190 14.85 8.80 2.66
C ASP A 190 13.94 9.04 3.87
N LEU A 191 12.77 8.38 3.90
CA LEU A 191 11.74 8.60 4.91
C LEU A 191 11.04 7.29 5.30
N ILE A 192 10.83 7.09 6.60
CA ILE A 192 9.99 6.01 7.15
C ILE A 192 8.81 6.64 7.89
N LEU A 193 7.60 6.32 7.46
CA LEU A 193 6.37 6.61 8.19
C LEU A 193 6.10 5.47 9.19
N VAL A 194 6.11 5.79 10.49
CA VAL A 194 6.15 4.81 11.58
C VAL A 194 4.80 4.77 12.31
N PRO A 195 4.14 3.59 12.41
CA PRO A 195 2.94 3.41 13.22
C PRO A 195 3.28 3.08 14.68
N GLY A 196 2.29 3.19 15.56
CA GLY A 196 2.40 2.87 16.97
C GLY A 196 1.06 2.88 17.69
N LEU A 197 1.02 2.32 18.91
CA LEU A 197 -0.14 2.48 19.78
C LEU A 197 -0.14 3.84 20.47
N GLY A 198 1.04 4.41 20.74
CA GLY A 198 1.16 5.73 21.33
C GLY A 198 2.56 6.29 21.22
N PHE A 199 2.64 7.61 21.38
CA PHE A 199 3.85 8.40 21.25
C PHE A 199 3.93 9.52 22.29
N THR A 200 5.14 9.95 22.63
CA THR A 200 5.36 11.26 23.26
C THR A 200 5.68 12.30 22.18
N ALA A 201 5.50 13.59 22.47
CA ALA A 201 5.91 14.66 21.54
C ALA A 201 7.43 14.64 21.25
N ALA A 202 8.23 14.09 22.17
CA ALA A 202 9.67 13.91 22.02
C ALA A 202 10.05 12.68 21.18
N GLY A 203 9.08 11.88 20.73
CA GLY A 203 9.31 10.73 19.85
C GLY A 203 9.46 9.38 20.53
N ASP A 204 9.28 9.28 21.85
CA ASP A 204 9.20 7.98 22.50
C ASP A 204 7.96 7.25 21.97
N ARG A 205 8.07 5.94 21.76
CA ARG A 205 7.06 5.17 21.07
C ARG A 205 6.73 3.90 21.82
N ILE A 206 5.45 3.53 21.82
CA ILE A 206 5.03 2.19 22.24
C ILE A 206 4.30 1.46 21.11
N GLY A 207 4.90 0.36 20.66
CA GLY A 207 4.30 -0.55 19.68
C GLY A 207 3.37 -1.60 20.31
N ARG A 208 2.91 -2.55 19.49
CA ARG A 208 1.99 -3.62 19.89
C ARG A 208 2.61 -4.71 20.78
N GLY A 209 3.94 -4.78 20.86
CA GLY A 209 4.68 -5.63 21.81
C GLY A 209 5.69 -6.60 21.20
N LYS A 210 5.72 -6.76 19.87
CA LYS A 210 6.66 -7.67 19.17
C LYS A 210 8.02 -7.04 18.81
N GLY A 211 8.13 -5.71 18.89
CA GLY A 211 9.39 -5.01 18.63
C GLY A 211 9.84 -4.99 17.16
N TYR A 212 8.97 -5.32 16.20
CA TYR A 212 9.32 -5.33 14.76
C TYR A 212 9.95 -4.01 14.29
N TYR A 213 9.34 -2.87 14.63
CA TYR A 213 9.88 -1.56 14.26
C TYR A 213 11.19 -1.25 14.99
N ASP A 214 11.32 -1.60 16.27
CA ASP A 214 12.56 -1.35 17.02
C ASP A 214 13.74 -2.13 16.43
N LYS A 215 13.52 -3.41 16.10
CA LYS A 215 14.48 -4.27 15.41
C LYS A 215 14.82 -3.74 14.01
N TYR A 216 13.81 -3.35 13.23
CA TYR A 216 14.02 -2.81 11.89
C TYR A 216 14.77 -1.48 11.90
N LEU A 217 14.37 -0.54 12.75
CA LEU A 217 15.00 0.77 12.87
C LEU A 217 16.47 0.63 13.33
N THR A 218 16.73 -0.26 14.28
CA THR A 218 18.11 -0.59 14.69
C THR A 218 18.92 -1.12 13.50
N ARG A 219 18.35 -2.08 12.76
CA ARG A 219 19.02 -2.71 11.62
C ARG A 219 19.27 -1.71 10.48
N ILE A 220 18.27 -0.93 10.07
CA ILE A 220 18.40 0.03 8.96
C ILE A 220 19.42 1.12 9.29
N PHE A 221 19.42 1.68 10.51
CA PHE A 221 20.40 2.69 10.90
C PHE A 221 21.82 2.13 11.00
N THR A 222 21.97 0.92 11.55
CA THR A 222 23.27 0.26 11.63
C THR A 222 23.82 -0.08 10.24
N THR A 223 22.98 -0.64 9.37
CA THR A 223 23.36 -0.97 7.98
C THR A 223 23.71 0.29 7.19
N PHE A 224 22.92 1.36 7.31
CA PHE A 224 23.20 2.61 6.60
C PHE A 224 24.50 3.25 7.07
N ALA A 225 24.73 3.30 8.38
CA ALA A 225 25.97 3.82 8.94
C ALA A 225 27.19 3.00 8.50
N ALA A 226 27.10 1.66 8.53
CA ALA A 226 28.18 0.77 8.12
C ALA A 226 28.56 0.90 6.63
N ASN A 227 27.60 1.29 5.77
CA ASN A 227 27.81 1.49 4.34
C ASN A 227 28.05 2.97 3.96
N GLY A 228 28.12 3.89 4.93
CA GLY A 228 28.31 5.32 4.67
C GLY A 228 27.11 6.00 3.99
N TRP A 229 25.91 5.41 4.09
CA TRP A 229 24.68 5.98 3.55
C TRP A 229 24.02 6.93 4.54
N THR A 230 23.29 7.92 4.01
CA THR A 230 22.53 8.87 4.84
C THR A 230 21.33 8.19 5.48
N ALA A 231 21.26 8.18 6.81
CA ALA A 231 20.17 7.56 7.54
C ALA A 231 18.80 8.17 7.16
N PRO A 232 17.74 7.35 6.99
CA PRO A 232 16.41 7.84 6.67
C PRO A 232 15.82 8.64 7.83
N ALA A 233 15.06 9.69 7.52
CA ALA A 233 14.24 10.37 8.51
C ALA A 233 13.09 9.44 8.97
N THR A 234 12.61 9.64 10.20
CA THR A 234 11.45 8.92 10.73
C THR A 234 10.38 9.89 11.18
N ILE A 235 9.13 9.64 10.76
CA ILE A 235 7.96 10.42 11.15
C ILE A 235 6.88 9.46 11.63
N ALA A 236 6.41 9.65 12.86
CA ALA A 236 5.22 8.97 13.35
C ALA A 236 3.96 9.67 12.87
N LEU A 237 3.00 8.90 12.35
CA LEU A 237 1.64 9.36 12.07
C LEU A 237 0.73 8.78 13.13
N THR A 238 0.09 9.63 13.92
CA THR A 238 -0.66 9.19 15.09
C THR A 238 -1.85 10.10 15.38
N PHE A 239 -2.93 9.57 15.93
CA PHE A 239 -4.05 10.42 16.36
C PHE A 239 -3.70 11.20 17.64
N PRO A 240 -4.34 12.36 17.88
CA PRO A 240 -4.14 13.12 19.13
C PRO A 240 -4.33 12.29 20.40
N CYS A 241 -5.31 11.37 20.42
CA CYS A 241 -5.61 10.53 21.60
C CYS A 241 -4.50 9.54 21.96
N GLN A 242 -3.56 9.31 21.05
CA GLN A 242 -2.43 8.41 21.22
C GLN A 242 -1.18 9.12 21.78
N ILE A 243 -1.24 10.44 21.95
CA ILE A 243 -0.18 11.22 22.58
C ILE A 243 -0.22 11.05 24.11
N MET A 244 0.95 10.86 24.70
CA MET A 244 1.16 10.75 26.14
C MET A 244 2.30 11.67 26.58
N ASP A 245 2.25 12.10 27.84
CA ASP A 245 3.33 12.90 28.44
C ASP A 245 4.60 12.07 28.62
N SER A 246 4.44 10.79 28.95
CA SER A 246 5.55 9.85 29.07
C SER A 246 5.16 8.45 28.63
N ILE A 247 6.14 7.74 28.07
CA ILE A 247 6.04 6.33 27.72
C ILE A 247 7.23 5.62 28.37
N PRO A 248 7.01 4.48 29.05
CA PRO A 248 8.12 3.68 29.57
C PRO A 248 8.94 3.11 28.42
N THR A 249 10.21 3.45 28.36
CA THR A 249 11.17 2.95 27.37
C THR A 249 12.28 2.11 28.02
N ASP A 250 12.98 1.35 27.20
CA ASP A 250 14.19 0.59 27.52
C ASP A 250 15.25 0.82 26.42
N ALA A 251 16.45 0.26 26.63
CA ALA A 251 17.58 0.44 25.72
C ALA A 251 17.35 -0.10 24.29
N THR A 252 16.31 -0.91 24.09
CA THR A 252 15.98 -1.48 22.78
C THR A 252 14.92 -0.69 22.03
N ASP A 253 14.20 0.23 22.69
CA ASP A 253 13.20 1.05 22.02
C ASP A 253 13.87 2.17 21.22
N VAL A 254 13.53 2.28 19.93
CA VAL A 254 14.09 3.31 19.06
C VAL A 254 13.15 4.53 19.03
N ARG A 255 13.70 5.69 19.38
CA ARG A 255 12.99 6.99 19.34
C ARG A 255 12.74 7.44 17.89
N ILE A 256 11.57 8.03 17.65
CA ILE A 256 11.18 8.56 16.35
C ILE A 256 11.60 10.03 16.24
N GLY A 257 12.11 10.44 15.09
CA GLY A 257 12.66 11.78 14.88
C GLY A 257 11.62 12.89 14.89
N HIS A 258 10.39 12.61 14.45
CA HIS A 258 9.28 13.55 14.49
C HIS A 258 7.94 12.84 14.72
N VAL A 259 7.02 13.48 15.42
CA VAL A 259 5.67 12.96 15.67
C VAL A 259 4.65 13.96 15.15
N LEU A 260 3.82 13.53 14.21
CA LEU A 260 2.77 14.33 13.59
C LEU A 260 1.41 13.77 14.03
N PHE A 261 0.60 14.64 14.64
CA PHE A 261 -0.68 14.28 15.23
C PHE A 261 -1.74 15.37 15.14
#